data_AF-A0A7V9M539-F1
#
_entry.id   AF-A0A7V9M539-F1
#
_cell.length_a   1.000
_cell.length_b   1.000
_cell.length_c   1.000
_cell.angle_alpha   90.00
_cell.angle_beta   90.00
_cell.angle_gamma   90.00
#
_symmetry.space_group_name_H-M   'P 1'
#
loop_
_entity.id
_entity.type
_entity.pdbx_description
1 polymer ?
#
loop_
_entity_poly.entity_id
_entity_poly.type
_entity_poly.pdbx_seq_one_letter_code
_entity_poly.pdbx_strand_id
1 'polypeptide(L)'
;MPVLTGLSPHLRLQSDERLIALVRRGHHGAFEALVKRYHSRLLAFCRHMLGSNEDAEDVLQEVFTASFRAICADEREINVRPWLYRIARNRCLNHLRRPQDAGQESMDVFEREAGATTADTVHRREEFRQVLADVQDLPETQRTALLLREIDALTYEQIAVAMETTVPSVKSLLVRARISLAEASEARHLTCAEVRLELTQAAEGLTKAAAPTRRHVRSCSRCKTFRRELRRTSHALAMVLPVGPLAVAQKLLAAKAAGAKLGGAKLVGAKLGAGAATEGATGGAALFGGGSAGVLSAASGSIAVKAAAGLAAA
;
A
#
# COMPACT_ATOMS: atom_id res chain seq x y z
N MET A 1 -21.01 -3.40 -49.29
CA MET A 1 -19.91 -2.50 -48.88
C MET A 1 -18.70 -3.35 -48.54
N PRO A 2 -17.53 -3.11 -49.14
CA PRO A 2 -16.41 -4.02 -49.00
C PRO A 2 -15.74 -3.81 -47.64
N VAL A 3 -15.81 -4.84 -46.80
CA VAL A 3 -15.00 -4.98 -45.59
C VAL A 3 -13.58 -5.30 -46.05
N LEU A 4 -12.72 -4.29 -46.11
CA LEU A 4 -11.29 -4.49 -46.34
C LEU A 4 -10.65 -5.01 -45.06
N THR A 5 -10.63 -6.34 -44.95
CA THR A 5 -9.79 -7.11 -44.03
C THR A 5 -8.33 -6.80 -44.31
N GLY A 6 -7.73 -6.05 -43.39
CA GLY A 6 -6.31 -5.71 -43.41
C GLY A 6 -6.13 -4.28 -42.94
N LEU A 7 -5.69 -4.09 -41.69
CA LEU A 7 -5.14 -2.81 -41.27
C LEU A 7 -4.14 -2.33 -42.30
N SER A 8 -4.46 -1.25 -42.99
CA SER A 8 -3.52 -0.57 -43.87
C SER A 8 -2.23 -0.34 -43.07
N PRO A 9 -1.05 -0.78 -43.56
CA PRO A 9 0.22 -0.67 -42.84
C PRO A 9 0.47 0.76 -42.31
N HIS A 10 0.00 1.76 -43.05
CA HIS A 10 0.06 3.17 -42.66
C HIS A 10 -0.62 3.49 -41.33
N LEU A 11 -1.74 2.86 -40.99
CA LEU A 11 -2.44 3.10 -39.71
C LEU A 11 -1.60 2.60 -38.52
N ARG A 12 -0.83 1.52 -38.68
CA ARG A 12 0.01 0.99 -37.60
C ARG A 12 1.17 1.91 -37.21
N LEU A 13 1.60 2.79 -38.11
CA LEU A 13 2.71 3.72 -37.91
C LEU A 13 2.26 5.12 -37.45
N GLN A 14 0.96 5.42 -37.47
CA GLN A 14 0.46 6.73 -37.03
C GLN A 14 0.67 6.94 -35.53
N SER A 15 0.82 8.21 -35.13
CA SER A 15 0.81 8.60 -33.73
C SER A 15 -0.55 8.29 -33.10
N ASP A 16 -0.58 8.09 -31.78
CA ASP A 16 -1.83 7.77 -31.07
C ASP A 16 -2.85 8.92 -31.18
N GLU A 17 -2.39 10.16 -31.15
CA GLU A 17 -3.23 11.36 -31.34
C GLU A 17 -3.92 11.35 -32.71
N ARG A 18 -3.16 11.00 -33.76
CA ARG A 18 -3.72 10.92 -35.11
C ARG A 18 -4.71 9.77 -35.24
N LEU A 19 -4.44 8.64 -34.59
CA LEU A 19 -5.38 7.52 -34.54
C LEU A 19 -6.69 7.92 -33.86
N ILE A 20 -6.65 8.64 -32.73
CA ILE A 20 -7.85 9.17 -32.07
C ILE A 20 -8.63 10.10 -33.00
N ALA A 21 -7.96 11.03 -33.68
CA ALA A 21 -8.61 11.94 -34.60
C ALA A 21 -9.29 11.19 -35.77
N LEU A 22 -8.71 10.08 -36.24
CA LEU A 22 -9.30 9.24 -37.27
C LEU A 22 -10.50 8.43 -36.74
N VAL A 23 -10.42 7.91 -35.51
CA VAL A 23 -11.54 7.20 -34.86
C VAL A 23 -12.76 8.13 -34.72
N ARG A 24 -12.55 9.38 -34.31
CA ARG A 24 -13.63 10.38 -34.21
C ARG A 24 -14.30 10.70 -35.54
N ARG A 25 -13.58 10.53 -36.66
CA ARG A 25 -14.11 10.70 -38.03
C ARG A 25 -14.83 9.45 -38.56
N GLY A 26 -14.97 8.40 -37.75
CA GLY A 26 -15.64 7.15 -38.13
C GLY A 26 -14.73 6.12 -38.81
N HIS A 27 -13.40 6.31 -38.81
CA HIS A 27 -12.49 5.30 -39.36
C HIS A 27 -12.26 4.16 -38.35
N HIS A 28 -13.10 3.12 -38.41
CA HIS A 28 -13.02 1.97 -37.50
C HIS A 28 -11.66 1.26 -37.50
N GLY A 29 -10.96 1.19 -38.65
CA GLY A 29 -9.63 0.59 -38.73
C GLY A 29 -8.55 1.31 -37.92
N ALA A 30 -8.74 2.60 -37.58
CA ALA A 30 -7.83 3.32 -36.70
C ALA A 30 -7.93 2.85 -35.24
N PHE A 31 -9.13 2.46 -34.81
CA PHE A 31 -9.33 1.90 -33.46
C PHE A 31 -8.70 0.51 -33.35
N GLU A 32 -8.85 -0.33 -34.37
CA GLU A 32 -8.20 -1.65 -34.42
C GLU A 32 -6.66 -1.55 -34.31
N ALA A 33 -6.07 -0.51 -34.90
CA ALA A 33 -4.63 -0.26 -34.81
C ALA A 33 -4.20 0.06 -33.37
N LEU A 34 -5.02 0.85 -32.68
CA LEU A 34 -4.82 1.24 -31.28
C LEU A 34 -5.00 0.04 -30.34
N VAL A 35 -6.04 -0.78 -30.56
CA VAL A 35 -6.25 -2.03 -29.82
C VAL A 35 -5.03 -2.94 -29.96
N LYS A 36 -4.60 -3.25 -31.19
CA LYS A 36 -3.43 -4.12 -31.41
C LYS A 36 -2.14 -3.59 -30.78
N ARG A 37 -1.95 -2.28 -30.73
CA ARG A 37 -0.78 -1.63 -30.13
C ARG A 37 -0.73 -1.79 -28.60
N TYR A 38 -1.90 -1.77 -27.94
CA TYR A 38 -2.00 -1.75 -26.48
C TYR A 38 -2.49 -3.06 -25.84
N HIS A 39 -3.05 -3.98 -26.63
CA HIS A 39 -3.67 -5.22 -26.16
C HIS A 39 -2.75 -6.04 -25.26
N SER A 40 -1.54 -6.40 -25.72
CA SER A 40 -0.65 -7.27 -24.94
C SER A 40 -0.23 -6.66 -23.60
N ARG A 41 0.03 -5.35 -23.57
CA ARG A 41 0.45 -4.66 -22.34
C ARG A 41 -0.71 -4.49 -21.36
N LEU A 42 -1.88 -4.09 -21.85
CA LEU A 42 -3.07 -3.96 -21.00
C LEU A 42 -3.56 -5.32 -20.48
N LEU A 43 -3.48 -6.38 -21.30
CA LEU A 43 -3.79 -7.74 -20.88
C LEU A 43 -2.84 -8.20 -19.78
N ALA A 44 -1.52 -8.00 -19.96
CA ALA A 44 -0.54 -8.31 -18.93
C ALA A 44 -0.86 -7.53 -17.64
N PHE A 45 -1.13 -6.23 -17.72
CA PHE A 45 -1.51 -5.43 -16.56
C PHE A 45 -2.76 -5.96 -15.85
N CYS A 46 -3.82 -6.32 -16.59
CA CYS A 46 -5.05 -6.87 -16.01
C CYS A 46 -4.80 -8.24 -15.36
N ARG A 47 -4.04 -9.12 -16.00
CA ARG A 47 -3.65 -10.44 -15.46
C ARG A 47 -2.89 -10.31 -14.13
N HIS A 48 -1.92 -9.39 -14.05
CA HIS A 48 -1.18 -9.16 -12.80
C HIS A 48 -2.03 -8.48 -11.71
N MET A 49 -3.09 -7.76 -12.10
CA MET A 49 -3.96 -7.09 -11.13
C MET A 49 -5.02 -8.03 -10.55
N LEU A 50 -5.63 -8.87 -11.38
CA LEU A 50 -6.75 -9.75 -11.02
C LEU A 50 -6.28 -11.14 -10.59
N GLY A 51 -5.16 -11.63 -11.10
CA GLY A 51 -4.64 -12.97 -10.80
C GLY A 51 -5.31 -14.11 -11.58
N SER A 52 -6.36 -13.81 -12.35
CA SER A 52 -7.10 -14.72 -13.24
C SER A 52 -6.95 -14.26 -14.70
N ASN A 53 -6.82 -15.21 -15.62
CA ASN A 53 -6.69 -14.96 -17.06
C ASN A 53 -8.06 -14.65 -17.67
N GLU A 54 -9.08 -15.44 -17.33
CA GLU A 54 -10.44 -15.26 -17.81
C GLU A 54 -10.98 -13.88 -17.42
N ASP A 55 -10.85 -13.52 -16.13
CA ASP A 55 -11.29 -12.21 -15.63
C ASP A 55 -10.52 -11.06 -16.28
N ALA A 56 -9.23 -11.28 -16.59
CA ALA A 56 -8.41 -10.27 -17.24
C ALA A 56 -8.80 -10.02 -18.69
N GLU A 57 -9.19 -11.06 -19.45
CA GLU A 57 -9.69 -10.91 -20.81
C GLU A 57 -11.04 -10.20 -20.83
N ASP A 58 -11.96 -10.56 -19.93
CA ASP A 58 -13.26 -9.91 -19.79
C ASP A 58 -13.12 -8.42 -19.43
N VAL A 59 -12.29 -8.11 -18.42
CA VAL A 59 -12.02 -6.73 -18.04
C VAL A 59 -11.34 -5.96 -19.17
N LEU A 60 -10.43 -6.58 -19.93
CA LEU A 60 -9.80 -5.94 -21.07
C LEU A 60 -10.81 -5.58 -22.18
N GLN A 61 -11.78 -6.46 -22.45
CA GLN A 61 -12.87 -6.17 -23.39
C GLN A 61 -13.72 -4.98 -22.92
N GLU A 62 -14.05 -4.92 -21.62
CA GLU A 62 -14.73 -3.75 -21.05
C GLU A 62 -13.92 -2.45 -21.21
N VAL A 63 -12.59 -2.52 -21.04
CA VAL A 63 -11.68 -1.37 -21.19
C VAL A 63 -11.71 -0.84 -22.63
N PHE A 64 -11.60 -1.72 -23.62
CA PHE A 64 -11.65 -1.30 -25.03
C PHE A 64 -13.03 -0.77 -25.42
N THR A 65 -14.10 -1.39 -24.92
CA THR A 65 -15.47 -0.91 -25.18
C THR A 65 -15.71 0.47 -24.55
N ALA A 66 -15.28 0.66 -23.30
CA ALA A 66 -15.41 1.93 -22.59
C ALA A 66 -14.54 3.04 -23.23
N SER A 67 -13.32 2.70 -23.64
CA SER A 67 -12.44 3.66 -24.30
C SER A 67 -12.97 4.08 -25.68
N PHE A 68 -13.52 3.16 -26.48
CA PHE A 68 -14.14 3.52 -27.76
C PHE A 68 -15.30 4.52 -27.56
N ARG A 69 -16.21 4.21 -26.63
CA ARG A 69 -17.34 5.11 -26.32
C ARG A 69 -16.86 6.49 -25.84
N ALA A 70 -15.83 6.53 -24.99
CA ALA A 70 -15.29 7.78 -24.47
C ALA A 70 -14.55 8.61 -25.53
N ILE A 71 -13.83 7.97 -26.47
CA ILE A 71 -13.18 8.66 -27.60
C ILE A 71 -14.23 9.32 -28.52
N CYS A 72 -15.36 8.64 -28.76
CA CYS A 72 -16.45 9.17 -29.57
C CYS A 72 -17.26 10.26 -28.86
N ALA A 73 -17.36 10.21 -27.53
CA ALA A 73 -18.16 11.15 -26.75
C ALA A 73 -17.43 12.45 -26.40
N ASP A 74 -16.10 12.45 -26.33
CA ASP A 74 -15.30 13.59 -25.88
C ASP A 74 -14.31 14.04 -26.95
N GLU A 75 -14.21 15.35 -27.18
CA GLU A 75 -13.29 15.98 -28.15
C GLU A 75 -11.95 16.42 -27.55
N ARG A 76 -11.79 16.33 -26.23
CA ARG A 76 -10.55 16.74 -25.53
C ARG A 76 -9.30 16.04 -26.05
N GLU A 77 -8.16 16.69 -25.86
CA GLU A 77 -6.85 16.06 -26.10
C GLU A 77 -6.61 14.97 -25.06
N ILE A 78 -6.37 13.74 -25.53
CA ILE A 78 -6.18 12.56 -24.69
C ILE A 78 -4.77 12.04 -24.89
N ASN A 79 -3.98 12.02 -23.82
CA ASN A 79 -2.77 11.20 -23.80
C ASN A 79 -3.17 9.74 -23.63
N VAL A 80 -3.15 9.01 -24.74
CA VAL A 80 -3.78 7.69 -24.89
C VAL A 80 -3.27 6.69 -23.88
N ARG A 81 -1.95 6.60 -23.71
CA ARG A 81 -1.34 5.57 -22.86
C ARG A 81 -1.77 5.73 -21.39
N PRO A 82 -1.50 6.85 -20.67
CA PRO A 82 -1.94 7.01 -19.28
C PRO A 82 -3.46 6.95 -19.10
N TRP A 83 -4.21 7.46 -20.09
CA TRP A 83 -5.67 7.45 -20.04
C TRP A 83 -6.26 6.04 -20.15
N LEU A 84 -5.72 5.18 -21.03
CA LEU A 84 -6.12 3.78 -21.10
C LEU A 84 -5.84 3.03 -19.80
N TYR A 85 -4.66 3.24 -19.19
CA TYR A 85 -4.34 2.62 -17.89
C TYR A 85 -5.23 3.12 -16.75
N ARG A 86 -5.70 4.36 -16.80
CA ARG A 86 -6.72 4.85 -15.85
C ARG A 86 -8.03 4.06 -15.98
N ILE A 87 -8.51 3.88 -17.20
CA ILE A 87 -9.73 3.10 -17.46
C ILE A 87 -9.51 1.64 -17.01
N ALA A 88 -8.40 1.03 -17.40
CA ALA A 88 -8.04 -0.34 -17.02
C ALA A 88 -8.00 -0.53 -15.51
N ARG A 89 -7.27 0.33 -14.80
CA ARG A 89 -7.23 0.33 -13.33
C ARG A 89 -8.63 0.42 -12.74
N ASN A 90 -9.44 1.39 -13.16
CA ASN A 90 -10.77 1.58 -12.59
C ASN A 90 -11.66 0.35 -12.83
N ARG A 91 -11.55 -0.30 -13.99
CA ARG A 91 -12.28 -1.54 -14.30
C ARG A 91 -11.81 -2.71 -13.45
N CYS A 92 -10.50 -2.94 -13.33
CA CYS A 92 -9.96 -3.98 -12.47
C CYS A 92 -10.34 -3.77 -11.00
N LEU A 93 -10.23 -2.54 -10.47
CA LEU A 93 -10.64 -2.23 -9.09
C LEU A 93 -12.14 -2.42 -8.87
N ASN A 94 -12.97 -2.09 -9.86
CA ASN A 94 -14.40 -2.36 -9.78
C ASN A 94 -14.70 -3.87 -9.80
N HIS A 95 -13.95 -4.64 -10.58
CA HIS A 95 -14.07 -6.10 -10.62
C HIS A 95 -13.67 -6.72 -9.26
N LEU A 96 -12.52 -6.33 -8.69
CA LEU A 96 -12.06 -6.81 -7.36
C LEU A 96 -13.00 -6.46 -6.21
N ARG A 97 -13.81 -5.41 -6.35
CA ARG A 97 -14.80 -4.98 -5.34
C ARG A 97 -16.13 -5.72 -5.45
N ARG A 98 -16.40 -6.41 -6.56
CA ARG A 98 -17.63 -7.20 -6.70
C ARG A 98 -17.50 -8.43 -5.79
N PRO A 99 -18.52 -8.77 -4.99
CA PRO A 99 -18.54 -10.05 -4.29
C PRO A 99 -18.45 -11.17 -5.34
N GLN A 100 -17.36 -11.92 -5.34
CA GLN A 100 -17.32 -13.18 -6.08
C GLN A 100 -18.22 -14.16 -5.34
N ASP A 101 -19.23 -14.69 -6.02
CA ASP A 101 -19.98 -15.82 -5.52
C ASP A 101 -19.00 -16.98 -5.35
N ALA A 102 -18.95 -17.57 -4.16
CA ALA A 102 -17.93 -18.53 -3.70
C ALA A 102 -17.86 -19.86 -4.49
N GLY A 103 -18.40 -19.92 -5.71
CA GLY A 103 -18.45 -21.09 -6.59
C GLY A 103 -17.62 -20.99 -7.87
N GLN A 104 -16.95 -19.87 -8.14
CA GLN A 104 -16.01 -19.72 -9.27
C GLN A 104 -14.60 -19.56 -8.72
N GLU A 105 -13.99 -20.65 -8.23
CA GLU A 105 -12.54 -20.72 -8.20
C GLU A 105 -12.09 -20.82 -9.65
N SER A 106 -11.67 -19.69 -10.26
CA SER A 106 -10.95 -19.73 -11.52
C SER A 106 -9.77 -20.69 -11.33
N MET A 107 -9.77 -21.78 -12.08
CA MET A 107 -8.70 -22.79 -12.12
C MET A 107 -7.43 -22.24 -12.80
N ASP A 108 -7.14 -20.96 -12.61
CA ASP A 108 -5.99 -20.28 -13.16
C ASP A 108 -4.75 -20.59 -12.33
N VAL A 109 -4.35 -21.85 -12.42
CA VAL A 109 -2.97 -22.26 -12.26
C VAL A 109 -2.20 -21.52 -13.36
N PHE A 110 -1.52 -20.42 -13.00
CA PHE A 110 -0.55 -19.69 -13.84
C PHE A 110 -0.12 -20.53 -15.05
N GLU A 111 -0.58 -20.13 -16.25
CA GLU A 111 -0.37 -20.86 -17.51
C GLU A 111 0.96 -21.59 -17.48
N ARG A 112 0.86 -22.92 -17.34
CA ARG A 112 2.02 -23.79 -17.25
C ARG A 112 2.63 -23.79 -18.63
N GLU A 113 3.64 -22.96 -18.85
CA GLU A 113 4.54 -23.13 -20.00
C GLU A 113 5.17 -24.51 -19.87
N ALA A 114 4.53 -25.48 -20.52
CA ALA A 114 4.99 -26.85 -20.64
C ALA A 114 6.24 -26.82 -21.51
N GLY A 115 7.40 -26.70 -20.88
CA GLY A 115 8.67 -26.70 -21.59
C GLY A 115 9.88 -26.62 -20.67
N ALA A 116 10.69 -27.68 -20.75
CA ALA A 116 12.10 -27.84 -20.35
C ALA A 116 12.45 -27.92 -18.85
N THR A 117 12.85 -29.13 -18.44
CA THR A 117 13.53 -29.46 -17.19
C THR A 117 14.99 -29.02 -17.18
N THR A 118 15.33 -28.19 -16.19
CA THR A 118 16.62 -28.10 -15.51
C THR A 118 16.30 -27.68 -14.07
N ALA A 119 17.00 -28.20 -13.06
CA ALA A 119 16.71 -27.83 -11.66
C ALA A 119 16.80 -26.31 -11.42
N ASP A 120 17.70 -25.63 -12.15
CA ASP A 120 17.85 -24.18 -12.15
C ASP A 120 16.65 -23.43 -12.76
N THR A 121 16.03 -23.94 -13.83
CA THR A 121 14.83 -23.30 -14.42
C THR A 121 13.61 -23.47 -13.53
N VAL A 122 13.51 -24.60 -12.83
CA VAL A 122 12.47 -24.82 -11.82
C VAL A 122 12.66 -23.87 -10.63
N HIS A 123 13.89 -23.71 -10.14
CA HIS A 123 14.18 -22.80 -9.02
C HIS A 123 13.86 -21.34 -9.37
N ARG A 124 14.29 -20.85 -10.54
CA ARG A 124 13.97 -19.48 -10.99
C ARG A 124 12.47 -19.27 -11.18
N ARG A 125 11.77 -20.27 -11.72
CA ARG A 125 10.29 -20.21 -11.85
C ARG A 125 9.61 -20.13 -10.49
N GLU A 126 10.12 -20.85 -9.50
CA GLU A 126 9.57 -20.82 -8.14
C GLU A 126 9.84 -19.48 -7.44
N GLU A 127 11.05 -18.94 -7.55
CA GLU A 127 11.38 -17.60 -7.07
C GLU A 127 10.46 -16.54 -7.70
N PHE A 128 10.25 -16.64 -9.01
CA PHE A 128 9.35 -15.75 -9.74
C PHE A 128 7.90 -15.84 -9.23
N ARG A 129 7.40 -17.06 -8.97
CA ARG A 129 6.06 -17.24 -8.37
C ARG A 129 5.95 -16.59 -6.99
N GLN A 130 6.98 -16.74 -6.17
CA GLN A 130 6.98 -16.13 -4.84
C GLN A 130 6.94 -14.60 -4.92
N VAL A 131 7.71 -14.00 -5.83
CA VAL A 131 7.67 -12.56 -6.06
C VAL A 131 6.29 -12.11 -6.56
N LEU A 132 5.68 -12.85 -7.48
CA LEU A 132 4.31 -12.54 -7.95
C LEU A 132 3.28 -12.64 -6.83
N ALA A 133 3.38 -13.65 -5.96
CA ALA A 133 2.54 -13.78 -4.78
C ALA A 133 2.72 -12.58 -3.82
N ASP A 134 3.96 -12.14 -3.57
CA ASP A 134 4.22 -10.95 -2.75
C ASP A 134 3.60 -9.69 -3.34
N VAL A 135 3.62 -9.57 -4.67
CA VAL A 135 2.99 -8.44 -5.39
C VAL A 135 1.47 -8.48 -5.24
N GLN A 136 0.86 -9.67 -5.25
CA GLN A 136 -0.56 -9.85 -4.97
C GLN A 136 -0.93 -9.59 -3.50
N ASP A 137 0.00 -9.72 -2.56
CA ASP A 137 -0.22 -9.35 -1.15
C ASP A 137 -0.15 -7.84 -0.89
N LEU A 138 0.38 -7.05 -1.83
CA LEU A 138 0.47 -5.59 -1.69
C LEU A 138 -0.93 -4.95 -1.67
N PRO A 139 -1.12 -3.84 -0.94
CA PRO A 139 -2.29 -3.00 -1.08
C PRO A 139 -2.51 -2.59 -2.54
N GLU A 140 -3.76 -2.59 -3.00
CA GLU A 140 -4.15 -2.36 -4.41
C GLU A 140 -3.50 -1.11 -5.02
N THR A 141 -3.43 -0.01 -4.26
CA THR A 141 -2.83 1.26 -4.72
C THR A 141 -1.31 1.15 -4.90
N GLN A 142 -0.62 0.44 -4.00
CA GLN A 142 0.81 0.19 -4.10
C GLN A 142 1.12 -0.77 -5.26
N ARG A 143 0.34 -1.85 -5.37
CA ARG A 143 0.42 -2.80 -6.49
C ARG A 143 0.25 -2.11 -7.82
N THR A 144 -0.81 -1.30 -7.97
CA THR A 144 -1.09 -0.55 -9.20
C THR A 144 0.09 0.35 -9.58
N ALA A 145 0.59 1.16 -8.63
CA ALA A 145 1.72 2.05 -8.89
C ALA A 145 2.96 1.29 -9.36
N LEU A 146 3.26 0.15 -8.73
CA LEU A 146 4.40 -0.69 -9.06
C LEU A 146 4.26 -1.33 -10.45
N LEU A 147 3.09 -1.90 -10.78
CA LEU A 147 2.84 -2.53 -12.09
C LEU A 147 2.96 -1.51 -13.23
N LEU A 148 2.37 -0.32 -13.07
CA LEU A 148 2.48 0.75 -14.06
C LEU A 148 3.94 1.20 -14.27
N ARG A 149 4.77 1.12 -13.23
CA ARG A 149 6.18 1.51 -13.31
C ARG A 149 7.07 0.45 -13.92
N GLU A 150 6.98 -0.79 -13.44
CA GLU A 150 7.94 -1.86 -13.76
C GLU A 150 7.54 -2.66 -15.01
N ILE A 151 6.24 -2.90 -15.23
CA ILE A 151 5.76 -3.65 -16.41
C ILE A 151 5.54 -2.70 -17.58
N ASP A 152 4.87 -1.58 -17.31
CA ASP A 152 4.44 -0.67 -18.36
C ASP A 152 5.37 0.54 -18.55
N ALA A 153 6.48 0.63 -17.80
CA ALA A 153 7.52 1.66 -17.94
C ALA A 153 6.99 3.11 -18.02
N LEU A 154 5.88 3.41 -17.34
CA LEU A 154 5.29 4.76 -17.33
C LEU A 154 6.16 5.74 -16.52
N THR A 155 6.15 7.00 -16.92
CA THR A 155 6.81 8.08 -16.14
C THR A 155 6.00 8.41 -14.88
N TYR A 156 6.62 9.04 -13.88
CA TYR A 156 5.91 9.39 -12.64
C TYR A 156 4.72 10.33 -12.88
N GLU A 157 4.82 11.22 -13.87
CA GLU A 157 3.74 12.11 -14.28
C GLU A 157 2.58 11.33 -14.90
N GLN A 158 2.89 10.39 -15.80
CA GLN A 158 1.90 9.52 -16.42
C GLN A 158 1.19 8.61 -15.40
N ILE A 159 1.93 8.09 -14.41
CA ILE A 159 1.35 7.30 -13.31
C ILE A 159 0.44 8.17 -12.44
N ALA A 160 0.86 9.40 -12.12
CA ALA A 160 0.04 10.34 -11.36
C ALA A 160 -1.30 10.63 -12.07
N VAL A 161 -1.24 10.83 -13.39
CA VAL A 161 -2.41 11.01 -14.26
C VAL A 161 -3.27 9.74 -14.29
N ALA A 162 -2.68 8.55 -14.40
CA ALA A 162 -3.42 7.27 -14.43
C ALA A 162 -4.07 6.92 -13.08
N MET A 163 -3.42 7.28 -11.97
CA MET A 163 -3.89 6.99 -10.62
C MET A 163 -4.78 8.08 -10.02
N GLU A 164 -4.92 9.23 -10.69
CA GLU A 164 -5.62 10.42 -10.19
C GLU A 164 -5.03 10.91 -8.86
N THR A 165 -3.69 10.96 -8.79
CA THR A 165 -2.95 11.41 -7.60
C THR A 165 -1.82 12.36 -7.98
N THR A 166 -1.10 12.87 -6.98
CA THR A 166 0.05 13.75 -7.20
C THR A 166 1.35 12.97 -7.36
N VAL A 167 2.32 13.52 -8.09
CA VAL A 167 3.66 12.91 -8.28
C VAL A 167 4.35 12.57 -6.94
N PRO A 168 4.31 13.43 -5.89
CA PRO A 168 4.84 13.06 -4.57
C PRO A 168 4.14 11.83 -3.96
N SER A 169 2.82 11.71 -4.14
CA SER A 169 2.06 10.55 -3.67
C SER A 169 2.54 9.28 -4.39
N VAL A 170 2.69 9.31 -5.71
CA VAL A 170 3.21 8.18 -6.50
C VAL A 170 4.60 7.76 -6.03
N LYS A 171 5.53 8.71 -5.83
CA LYS A 171 6.87 8.41 -5.29
C LYS A 171 6.78 7.69 -3.93
N SER A 172 5.92 8.18 -3.04
CA SER A 172 5.71 7.55 -1.72
C SER A 172 5.10 6.16 -1.82
N LEU A 173 4.21 5.90 -2.79
CA LEU A 173 3.59 4.59 -3.01
C LEU A 173 4.61 3.59 -3.53
N LEU A 174 5.45 3.99 -4.50
CA LEU A 174 6.50 3.14 -5.07
C LEU A 174 7.56 2.78 -4.03
N VAL A 175 8.00 3.74 -3.23
CA VAL A 175 8.96 3.48 -2.13
C VAL A 175 8.37 2.49 -1.13
N ARG A 176 7.12 2.71 -0.69
CA ARG A 176 6.44 1.79 0.24
C ARG A 176 6.23 0.41 -0.35
N ALA A 177 5.87 0.30 -1.64
CA ALA A 177 5.71 -0.97 -2.33
C ALA A 177 7.03 -1.76 -2.33
N ARG A 178 8.15 -1.11 -2.69
CA ARG A 178 9.48 -1.74 -2.72
C ARG A 178 9.95 -2.16 -1.33
N ILE A 179 9.75 -1.34 -0.30
CA ILE A 179 10.04 -1.72 1.09
C ILE A 179 9.20 -2.94 1.48
N SER A 180 7.91 -2.96 1.16
CA SER A 180 7.05 -4.08 1.54
C SER A 180 7.41 -5.39 0.83
N LEU A 181 7.90 -5.32 -0.42
CA LEU A 181 8.43 -6.48 -1.14
C LEU A 181 9.76 -6.95 -0.55
N ALA A 182 10.66 -6.03 -0.17
CA ALA A 182 11.89 -6.38 0.52
C ALA A 182 11.60 -7.08 1.86
N GLU A 183 10.68 -6.52 2.67
CA GLU A 183 10.22 -7.13 3.92
C GLU A 183 9.57 -8.52 3.70
N ALA A 184 8.91 -8.74 2.56
CA ALA A 184 8.33 -10.03 2.21
C ALA A 184 9.39 -11.07 1.86
N SER A 185 10.40 -10.66 1.08
CA SER A 185 11.57 -11.50 0.79
C SER A 185 12.31 -11.88 2.06
N GLU A 186 12.61 -10.91 2.93
CA GLU A 186 13.28 -11.16 4.22
C GLU A 186 12.46 -12.11 5.10
N ALA A 187 11.13 -11.96 5.14
CA ALA A 187 10.24 -12.84 5.91
C ALA A 187 10.28 -14.31 5.44
N ARG A 188 10.58 -14.58 4.16
CA ARG A 188 10.77 -15.94 3.62
C ARG A 188 12.10 -16.56 4.04
N HIS A 189 13.15 -15.74 4.14
CA HIS A 189 14.48 -16.21 4.54
C HIS A 189 14.64 -16.37 6.05
N LEU A 190 13.78 -15.72 6.84
CA LEU A 190 13.79 -15.85 8.30
C LEU A 190 13.34 -17.23 8.78
N THR A 191 14.13 -17.80 9.69
CA THR A 191 13.78 -19.06 10.37
C THR A 191 12.83 -18.81 11.54
N CYS A 192 12.03 -19.83 11.90
CA CYS A 192 11.15 -19.73 13.07
C CYS A 192 11.93 -19.51 14.38
N ALA A 193 13.20 -19.92 14.46
CA ALA A 193 14.03 -19.74 15.65
C ALA A 193 14.36 -18.25 15.86
N GLU A 194 14.83 -17.57 14.82
CA GLU A 194 15.13 -16.13 14.84
C GLU A 194 13.88 -15.31 15.16
N VAL A 195 12.75 -15.63 14.50
CA VAL A 195 11.47 -14.95 14.73
C VAL A 195 11.01 -15.10 16.18
N ARG A 196 11.15 -16.28 16.79
CA ARG A 196 10.77 -16.50 18.19
C ARG A 196 11.65 -15.71 19.14
N LEU A 197 12.95 -15.64 18.88
CA LEU A 197 13.89 -14.87 19.69
C LEU A 197 13.55 -13.38 19.66
N GLU A 198 13.29 -12.81 18.48
CA GLU A 198 12.84 -11.42 18.37
C GLU A 198 11.50 -11.16 19.06
N LEU A 199 10.53 -12.09 18.94
CA LEU A 199 9.24 -11.96 19.61
C LEU A 199 9.38 -11.94 21.13
N THR A 200 10.28 -12.76 21.69
CA THR A 200 10.58 -12.77 23.13
C THR A 200 11.23 -11.46 23.57
N GLN A 201 12.27 -11.00 22.87
CA GLN A 201 12.90 -9.70 23.15
C GLN A 201 11.89 -8.55 23.07
N ALA A 202 10.95 -8.61 22.13
CA ALA A 202 9.89 -7.62 22.01
C ALA A 202 8.86 -7.69 23.14
N ALA A 203 8.57 -8.88 23.68
CA ALA A 203 7.70 -9.03 24.84
C ALA A 203 8.36 -8.55 26.14
N GLU A 204 9.68 -8.67 26.24
CA GLU A 204 10.49 -8.13 27.34
C GLU A 204 10.69 -6.61 27.24
N GLY A 205 10.29 -5.99 26.11
CA GLY A 205 10.42 -4.56 25.87
C GLY A 205 11.83 -4.12 25.45
N LEU A 206 12.72 -5.06 25.12
CA LEU A 206 14.08 -4.79 24.69
C LEU A 206 14.12 -4.21 23.27
N THR A 207 13.27 -4.73 22.37
CA THR A 207 13.22 -4.31 20.96
C THR A 207 11.78 -4.21 20.46
N LYS A 208 11.57 -3.53 19.33
CA LYS A 208 10.27 -3.59 18.62
C LYS A 208 10.40 -4.68 17.56
N ALA A 209 9.40 -5.58 17.49
CA ALA A 209 9.36 -6.61 16.47
C ALA A 209 9.48 -6.00 15.06
N ALA A 210 10.47 -6.43 14.28
CA ALA A 210 10.72 -5.92 12.94
C ALA A 210 9.54 -6.19 11.99
N ALA A 211 9.45 -5.43 10.89
CA ALA A 211 8.39 -5.63 9.91
C ALA A 211 8.39 -7.02 9.24
N PRO A 212 9.56 -7.60 8.86
CA PRO A 212 9.66 -8.96 8.34
C PRO A 212 9.12 -10.00 9.33
N THR A 213 9.47 -9.87 10.61
CA THR A 213 9.03 -10.74 11.72
C THR A 213 7.51 -10.71 11.88
N ARG A 214 6.89 -9.52 11.79
CA ARG A 214 5.43 -9.40 11.81
C ARG A 214 4.77 -10.05 10.60
N ARG A 215 5.39 -10.01 9.43
CA ARG A 215 4.89 -10.65 8.19
C ARG A 215 5.02 -12.17 8.26
N HIS A 216 6.16 -12.71 8.70
CA HIS A 216 6.36 -14.14 8.91
C HIS A 216 5.34 -14.75 9.89
N VAL A 217 4.98 -14.02 10.95
CA VAL A 217 3.94 -14.47 11.91
C VAL A 217 2.55 -14.58 11.27
N ARG A 218 2.26 -13.87 10.17
CA ARG A 218 0.98 -13.98 9.46
C ARG A 218 0.92 -15.24 8.61
N SER A 219 2.02 -15.64 7.99
CA SER A 219 2.10 -16.82 7.12
C SER A 219 2.40 -18.11 7.89
N CYS A 220 3.17 -18.06 8.97
CA CYS A 220 3.58 -19.24 9.74
C CYS A 220 2.66 -19.53 10.94
N SER A 221 1.94 -20.67 10.89
CA SER A 221 1.05 -21.13 11.96
C SER A 221 1.78 -21.36 13.30
N ARG A 222 3.02 -21.89 13.27
CA ARG A 222 3.84 -22.15 14.46
C ARG A 222 4.21 -20.86 15.20
N CYS A 223 4.60 -19.82 14.47
CA CYS A 223 4.95 -18.51 15.04
C CYS A 223 3.71 -17.76 15.52
N LYS A 224 2.56 -17.93 14.86
CA LYS A 224 1.27 -17.39 15.30
C LYS A 224 0.83 -17.96 16.65
N THR A 225 0.92 -19.28 16.84
CA THR A 225 0.63 -19.93 18.11
C THR A 225 1.58 -19.48 19.22
N PHE A 226 2.89 -19.43 18.92
CA PHE A 226 3.89 -18.94 19.89
C PHE A 226 3.61 -17.50 20.34
N ARG A 227 3.28 -16.58 19.42
CA ARG A 227 2.92 -15.21 19.77
C ARG A 227 1.67 -15.13 20.66
N ARG A 228 0.69 -15.99 20.42
CA ARG A 228 -0.53 -16.06 21.25
C ARG A 228 -0.19 -16.56 22.65
N GLU A 229 0.63 -17.59 22.76
CA GLU A 229 1.05 -18.13 24.05
C GLU A 229 1.89 -17.11 24.84
N LEU A 230 2.84 -16.45 24.19
CA LEU A 230 3.67 -15.40 24.79
C LEU A 230 2.83 -14.23 25.35
N ARG A 231 1.75 -13.84 24.65
CA ARG A 231 0.81 -12.83 25.15
C ARG A 231 -0.02 -13.33 26.34
N ARG A 232 -0.36 -14.61 26.35
CA ARG A 232 -1.13 -15.23 27.45
C ARG A 232 -0.27 -15.34 28.71
N THR A 233 0.97 -15.80 28.56
CA THR A 233 1.91 -15.92 29.68
C THR A 233 2.33 -14.55 30.21
N SER A 234 2.60 -13.56 29.35
CA SER A 234 2.92 -12.20 29.81
C SER A 234 1.75 -11.57 30.57
N HIS A 235 0.52 -11.76 30.10
CA HIS A 235 -0.69 -11.31 30.80
C HIS A 235 -0.89 -12.03 32.13
N ALA A 236 -0.68 -13.35 32.19
CA ALA A 236 -0.76 -14.12 33.42
C ALA A 236 0.31 -13.72 34.44
N LEU A 237 1.56 -13.50 34.01
CA LEU A 237 2.64 -13.02 34.87
C LEU A 237 2.38 -11.61 35.39
N ALA A 238 1.81 -10.73 34.57
CA ALA A 238 1.39 -9.39 35.00
C ALA A 238 0.29 -9.42 36.09
N MET A 239 -0.52 -10.48 36.15
CA MET A 239 -1.51 -10.69 37.22
C MET A 239 -0.89 -11.20 38.52
N VAL A 240 0.17 -12.02 38.44
CA VAL A 240 0.87 -12.59 39.61
C VAL A 240 1.78 -11.55 40.27
N LEU A 241 2.41 -10.69 39.47
CA LEU A 241 3.31 -9.63 39.92
C LEU A 241 2.68 -8.27 39.62
N PRO A 242 1.91 -7.68 40.55
CA PRO A 242 1.35 -6.33 40.39
C PRO A 242 2.46 -5.30 40.59
N VAL A 243 3.47 -5.30 39.71
CA VAL A 243 4.49 -4.25 39.65
C VAL A 243 3.89 -2.98 39.04
N GLY A 244 2.75 -3.08 38.35
CA GLY A 244 1.97 -1.95 37.83
C GLY A 244 1.66 -0.86 38.87
N PRO A 245 0.99 -1.17 40.00
CA PRO A 245 0.74 -0.19 41.05
C PRO A 245 2.02 0.29 41.76
N LEU A 246 3.06 -0.54 41.89
CA LEU A 246 4.33 -0.14 42.52
C LEU A 246 5.14 0.83 41.64
N ALA A 247 5.18 0.63 40.32
CA ALA A 247 5.84 1.54 39.39
C ALA A 247 5.09 2.87 39.24
N VAL A 248 3.75 2.85 39.29
CA VAL A 248 2.91 4.06 39.34
C VAL A 248 3.08 4.78 40.68
N ALA A 249 3.13 4.06 41.79
CA ALA A 249 3.39 4.62 43.12
C ALA A 249 4.81 5.23 43.21
N GLN A 250 5.83 4.58 42.63
CA GLN A 250 7.19 5.12 42.57
C GLN A 250 7.27 6.39 41.72
N LYS A 251 6.57 6.45 40.58
CA LYS A 251 6.47 7.68 39.77
C LYS A 251 5.69 8.80 40.48
N LEU A 252 4.62 8.47 41.21
CA LEU A 252 3.87 9.44 42.02
C LEU A 252 4.66 9.94 43.24
N LEU A 253 5.45 9.06 43.88
CA LEU A 253 6.35 9.43 44.98
C LEU A 253 7.53 10.26 44.49
N ALA A 254 8.10 9.96 43.32
CA ALA A 254 9.13 10.79 42.70
C ALA A 254 8.60 12.17 42.28
N ALA A 255 7.35 12.25 41.79
CA ALA A 255 6.70 13.53 41.50
C ALA A 255 6.40 14.35 42.77
N LYS A 256 6.04 13.70 43.88
CA LYS A 256 5.89 14.38 45.20
C LYS A 256 7.22 14.80 45.82
N ALA A 257 8.30 14.03 45.61
CA ALA A 257 9.64 14.40 46.08
C ALA A 257 10.26 15.55 45.26
N ALA A 258 9.93 15.65 43.97
CA ALA A 258 10.35 16.77 43.11
C ALA A 258 9.53 18.07 43.34
N GLY A 259 8.38 17.99 44.01
CA GLY A 259 7.53 19.15 44.34
C GLY A 259 7.95 19.92 45.60
N ALA A 260 9.00 19.50 46.31
CA ALA A 260 9.50 20.14 47.52
C ALA A 260 10.78 20.94 47.26
N LYS A 261 10.77 21.85 46.27
CA LYS A 261 11.66 23.01 46.16
C LYS A 261 11.14 23.97 45.08
N LEU A 262 11.06 25.26 45.45
CA LEU A 262 10.38 26.40 44.79
C LEU A 262 8.84 26.34 44.90
N GLY A 263 8.15 27.20 45.64
CA GLY A 263 8.40 28.64 45.81
C GLY A 263 7.88 29.40 44.59
N GLY A 264 6.58 29.71 44.58
CA GLY A 264 6.00 30.76 43.74
C GLY A 264 5.11 30.32 42.57
N ALA A 265 3.85 30.77 42.66
CA ALA A 265 2.98 31.22 41.57
C ALA A 265 2.07 30.22 40.80
N LYS A 266 0.79 30.59 40.89
CA LYS A 266 -0.35 30.37 39.97
C LYS A 266 -0.97 28.97 39.88
N LEU A 267 -2.01 28.82 40.70
CA LEU A 267 -3.20 28.01 40.45
C LEU A 267 -3.78 28.35 39.06
N VAL A 268 -3.74 27.40 38.13
CA VAL A 268 -4.71 27.31 37.03
C VAL A 268 -5.31 25.91 37.10
N GLY A 269 -6.56 25.85 37.53
CA GLY A 269 -7.31 24.61 37.70
C GLY A 269 -7.65 23.99 36.36
N ALA A 270 -7.26 22.73 36.17
CA ALA A 270 -7.83 21.86 35.15
C ALA A 270 -8.87 20.94 35.83
N LYS A 271 -10.14 21.20 35.54
CA LYS A 271 -11.29 20.36 35.89
C LYS A 271 -11.10 18.97 35.26
N LEU A 272 -10.99 17.93 36.10
CA LEU A 272 -11.34 16.56 35.75
C LEU A 272 -12.82 16.38 36.13
N GLY A 273 -13.66 16.15 35.11
CA GLY A 273 -15.05 15.78 35.29
C GLY A 273 -15.15 14.30 35.65
N ALA A 274 -15.83 14.01 36.76
CA ALA A 274 -16.50 12.75 37.03
C ALA A 274 -17.87 13.10 37.61
N GLY A 275 -18.92 12.57 36.99
CA GLY A 275 -20.31 12.97 37.21
C GLY A 275 -20.89 12.51 38.55
N ALA A 276 -21.87 13.28 39.01
CA ALA A 276 -22.96 12.80 39.83
C ALA A 276 -24.18 13.70 39.56
N ALA A 277 -25.33 13.04 39.47
CA ALA A 277 -26.62 13.58 39.08
C ALA A 277 -27.21 14.56 40.09
N THR A 278 -27.98 15.54 39.61
CA THR A 278 -29.31 15.92 40.12
C THR A 278 -30.04 16.78 39.08
N GLU A 279 -31.36 16.66 39.13
CA GLU A 279 -32.42 17.14 38.23
C GLU A 279 -32.50 18.67 38.05
N GLY A 280 -33.17 19.11 36.98
CA GLY A 280 -33.89 20.38 36.99
C GLY A 280 -33.68 21.33 35.80
N ALA A 281 -34.60 21.25 34.84
CA ALA A 281 -35.30 22.36 34.17
C ALA A 281 -34.54 23.51 33.44
N THR A 282 -34.89 23.60 32.14
CA THR A 282 -35.16 24.82 31.33
C THR A 282 -34.04 25.78 30.91
N GLY A 283 -33.86 25.89 29.58
CA GLY A 283 -33.88 27.19 28.88
C GLY A 283 -32.57 27.74 28.30
N GLY A 284 -32.47 27.75 26.95
CA GLY A 284 -32.07 28.95 26.18
C GLY A 284 -30.61 29.18 25.76
N ALA A 285 -30.41 29.23 24.43
CA ALA A 285 -29.56 30.14 23.62
C ALA A 285 -28.06 30.35 23.98
N ALA A 286 -27.09 29.94 23.15
CA ALA A 286 -26.60 30.54 21.89
C ALA A 286 -25.42 31.55 22.05
N LEU A 287 -24.49 31.45 21.08
CA LEU A 287 -23.53 32.45 20.54
C LEU A 287 -22.04 32.45 21.00
N PHE A 288 -21.20 32.04 20.03
CA PHE A 288 -19.99 32.65 19.46
C PHE A 288 -18.99 33.46 20.32
N GLY A 289 -17.69 33.15 20.08
CA GLY A 289 -16.72 34.17 19.65
C GLY A 289 -15.46 34.32 20.50
N GLY A 290 -14.29 34.30 19.84
CA GLY A 290 -13.09 34.98 20.34
C GLY A 290 -11.82 34.12 20.34
N GLY A 291 -11.08 34.13 19.23
CA GLY A 291 -9.69 33.71 19.20
C GLY A 291 -8.74 34.80 19.71
N SER A 292 -7.59 34.39 20.21
CA SER A 292 -6.35 35.16 20.11
C SER A 292 -5.14 34.24 20.25
N ALA A 293 -4.15 34.54 19.42
CA ALA A 293 -2.90 33.82 19.22
C ALA A 293 -1.93 33.97 20.40
N GLY A 294 -1.01 33.01 20.55
CA GLY A 294 0.15 33.22 21.40
C GLY A 294 1.02 32.00 21.71
N VAL A 295 2.15 31.94 21.00
CA VAL A 295 3.48 31.48 21.46
C VAL A 295 3.75 29.96 21.52
N LEU A 296 4.40 29.49 20.44
CA LEU A 296 5.24 28.29 20.42
C LEU A 296 6.53 28.56 21.19
N SER A 297 6.83 27.73 22.19
CA SER A 297 8.15 27.64 22.80
C SER A 297 8.61 26.18 22.72
N ALA A 298 9.52 25.91 21.80
CA ALA A 298 10.23 24.65 21.67
C ALA A 298 11.60 24.80 22.34
N ALA A 299 11.86 24.02 23.39
CA ALA A 299 13.17 23.92 24.02
C ALA A 299 13.72 22.49 23.87
N SER A 300 14.72 22.43 23.00
CA SER A 300 15.91 21.59 22.86
C SER A 300 16.24 20.52 23.92
N GLY A 301 16.83 19.41 23.46
CA GLY A 301 17.66 18.54 24.31
C GLY A 301 18.15 17.23 23.68
N SER A 302 18.89 17.27 22.57
CA SER A 302 19.72 16.13 22.11
C SER A 302 21.20 16.44 22.34
N ILE A 303 21.82 15.69 23.25
CA ILE A 303 23.26 15.76 23.56
C ILE A 303 24.02 15.02 22.48
N ALA A 304 24.94 15.73 21.82
CA ALA A 304 26.02 15.18 21.03
C ALA A 304 27.29 15.14 21.89
N VAL A 305 27.96 13.99 21.93
CA VAL A 305 29.38 13.92 22.33
C VAL A 305 30.15 13.44 21.11
N LYS A 306 31.09 14.27 20.69
CA LYS A 306 32.00 14.08 19.57
C LYS A 306 33.40 14.08 20.18
N ALA A 307 34.19 13.03 19.91
CA ALA A 307 35.64 13.10 20.02
C ALA A 307 36.22 12.42 18.77
N ALA A 308 36.72 13.28 17.86
CA ALA A 308 37.74 12.97 16.87
C ALA A 308 39.09 12.76 17.61
N ALA A 309 40.18 12.24 17.07
CA ALA A 309 40.77 12.18 15.73
C ALA A 309 41.84 11.04 15.76
N GLY A 310 42.50 10.59 14.70
CA GLY A 310 42.59 11.03 13.31
C GLY A 310 43.62 10.16 12.54
N LEU A 311 43.55 10.32 11.22
CA LEU A 311 44.46 9.95 10.11
C LEU A 311 45.90 9.53 10.43
N ALA A 312 46.40 8.55 9.66
CA ALA A 312 47.40 8.80 8.61
C ALA A 312 47.57 7.58 7.68
N ALA A 313 47.79 7.88 6.40
CA ALA A 313 47.98 6.96 5.30
C ALA A 313 49.41 6.37 5.23
N ALA A 314 49.51 5.20 4.60
CA ALA A 314 50.57 4.81 3.67
C ALA A 314 49.97 3.81 2.67
#